data_AF-A0A829Q509-F1
#
_entry.id   AF-A0A829Q509-F1
#
_cell.length_a   1.000
_cell.length_b   1.000
_cell.length_c   1.000
_cell.angle_alpha   90.00
_cell.angle_beta   90.00
_cell.angle_gamma   90.00
#
_symmetry.space_group_name_H-M   'P 1'
#
loop_
_entity.id
_entity.type
_entity.pdbx_description
1 polymer ?
#
loop_
_entity_poly.entity_id
_entity_poly.type
_entity_poly.pdbx_seq_one_letter_code
_entity_poly.pdbx_strand_id
1 'polypeptide(L)'
;MLLALIGCSDRGDQKQQEQDLQRARDNFKKVELTIPDSYSLVAMTYFPDPFVGQGWRSGAFESQTSPPAPILVRGNPIRTEPTPCERIPQRTDPDWLRAGFTCDMPNARYGVADSMYGISVFTGDLPSGKSRIFLRVEGH
;
A
#
# COMPACT_ATOMS: atom_id res chain seq x y z
N MET A 1 30.36 -30.86 19.17
CA MET A 1 30.55 -29.40 19.15
C MET A 1 29.81 -28.88 17.92
N LEU A 2 28.54 -28.48 18.05
CA LEU A 2 27.78 -27.90 16.94
C LEU A 2 28.19 -26.42 16.81
N LEU A 3 28.84 -26.06 15.70
CA LEU A 3 28.96 -24.67 15.31
C LEU A 3 27.63 -24.22 14.70
N ALA A 4 26.94 -23.32 15.39
CA ALA A 4 25.84 -22.57 14.84
C ALA A 4 26.37 -21.59 13.78
N LEU A 5 26.07 -21.85 12.51
CA LEU A 5 26.16 -20.87 11.44
C LEU A 5 24.97 -19.91 11.60
N ILE A 6 25.18 -18.82 12.34
CA ILE A 6 24.29 -17.67 12.34
C ILE A 6 24.48 -16.97 10.99
N GLY A 7 23.68 -17.39 10.01
CA GLY A 7 23.57 -16.71 8.73
C GLY A 7 23.01 -15.32 8.93
N CYS A 8 23.85 -14.30 8.83
CA CYS A 8 23.46 -12.89 8.80
C CYS A 8 22.89 -12.54 7.41
N SER A 9 21.70 -13.03 7.08
CA SER A 9 21.00 -12.64 5.84
C SER A 9 20.17 -11.35 5.97
N ASP A 10 19.93 -10.85 7.19
CA ASP A 10 18.99 -9.74 7.43
C ASP A 10 19.40 -8.37 6.83
N ARG A 11 20.70 -8.09 6.68
CA ARG A 11 21.17 -6.74 6.29
C ARG A 11 20.98 -6.41 4.81
N GLY A 12 20.99 -7.42 3.93
CA GLY A 12 20.78 -7.24 2.50
C GLY A 12 19.32 -6.94 2.19
N ASP A 13 18.42 -7.70 2.82
CA ASP A 13 16.97 -7.62 2.60
C ASP A 13 16.39 -6.32 3.15
N GLN A 14 16.84 -5.87 4.32
CA GLN A 14 16.42 -4.57 4.89
C GLN A 14 16.79 -3.39 4.00
N LYS A 15 18.03 -3.35 3.48
CA LYS A 15 18.49 -2.26 2.62
C LYS A 15 17.73 -2.23 1.29
N GLN A 16 17.42 -3.40 0.74
CA GLN A 16 16.61 -3.51 -0.48
C GLN A 16 15.17 -3.04 -0.23
N GLN A 17 14.57 -3.44 0.90
CA GLN A 17 13.22 -3.04 1.27
C GLN A 17 13.09 -1.52 1.50
N GLU A 18 14.10 -0.89 2.12
CA GLU A 18 14.16 0.57 2.28
C GLU A 18 14.26 1.29 0.92
N GLN A 19 15.10 0.78 0.01
CA GLN A 19 15.23 1.33 -1.34
C GLN A 19 13.93 1.19 -2.14
N ASP A 20 13.25 0.06 -2.03
CA ASP A 20 11.98 -0.20 -2.70
C ASP A 20 10.86 0.65 -2.12
N LEU A 21 10.83 0.86 -0.80
CA LEU A 21 9.90 1.80 -0.16
C LEU A 21 10.15 3.23 -0.64
N GLN A 22 11.41 3.68 -0.69
CA GLN A 22 11.74 5.01 -1.17
C GLN A 22 11.33 5.18 -2.64
N ARG A 23 11.61 4.18 -3.49
CA ARG A 23 11.18 4.16 -4.89
C ARG A 23 9.66 4.18 -5.04
N ALA A 24 8.91 3.50 -4.16
CA ALA A 24 7.45 3.54 -4.14
C ALA A 24 6.96 4.96 -3.86
N ARG A 25 7.49 5.57 -2.78
CA ARG A 25 7.15 6.94 -2.37
C ARG A 25 7.46 7.96 -3.46
N ASP A 26 8.63 7.87 -4.07
CA ASP A 26 9.01 8.79 -5.15
C ASP A 26 8.15 8.64 -6.39
N ASN A 27 7.70 7.42 -6.71
CA ASN A 27 6.75 7.21 -7.80
C ASN A 27 5.34 7.73 -7.48
N PHE A 28 4.85 7.53 -6.26
CA PHE A 28 3.54 8.03 -5.85
C PHE A 28 3.49 9.57 -5.77
N LYS A 29 4.59 10.22 -5.38
CA LYS A 29 4.68 11.69 -5.43
C LYS A 29 4.44 12.27 -6.82
N LYS A 30 4.83 11.56 -7.88
CA LYS A 30 4.65 11.99 -9.27
C LYS A 30 3.17 11.98 -9.71
N VAL A 31 2.29 11.32 -8.96
CA VAL A 31 0.82 11.34 -9.10
C VAL A 31 0.14 12.04 -7.91
N GLU A 32 0.88 12.93 -7.24
CA GLU A 32 0.41 13.75 -6.11
C GLU A 32 -0.02 12.95 -4.86
N LEU A 33 0.31 11.66 -4.79
CA LEU A 33 0.00 10.76 -3.68
C LEU A 33 1.19 10.69 -2.71
N THR A 34 0.94 10.91 -1.42
CA THR A 34 1.94 10.82 -0.36
C THR A 34 1.56 9.74 0.64
N ILE A 35 2.49 8.78 0.84
CA ILE A 35 2.43 7.75 1.87
C ILE A 35 3.15 8.28 3.11
N PRO A 36 2.51 8.38 4.29
CA PRO A 36 3.16 8.82 5.52
C PRO A 36 4.37 7.94 5.89
N ASP A 37 5.34 8.54 6.57
CA ASP A 37 6.59 7.87 6.92
C ASP A 37 6.41 6.68 7.88
N SER A 38 5.31 6.65 8.62
CA SER A 38 4.93 5.57 9.53
C SER A 38 4.63 4.22 8.85
N TYR A 39 4.52 4.21 7.52
CA TYR A 39 4.23 3.02 6.75
C TYR A 39 5.48 2.32 6.23
N SER A 40 5.51 0.99 6.36
CA SER A 40 6.45 0.11 5.69
C SER A 40 5.84 -0.52 4.44
N LEU A 41 6.67 -0.81 3.44
CA LEU A 41 6.26 -1.51 2.21
C LEU A 41 6.04 -3.01 2.51
N VAL A 42 4.86 -3.52 2.18
CA VAL A 42 4.55 -4.97 2.25
C VAL A 42 4.76 -5.61 0.89
N ALA A 43 4.12 -5.05 -0.14
CA ALA A 43 4.19 -5.58 -1.49
C ALA A 43 3.87 -4.48 -2.51
N MET A 44 4.55 -4.50 -3.65
CA MET A 44 4.20 -3.66 -4.80
C MET A 44 4.60 -4.41 -6.07
N THR A 45 3.65 -4.57 -6.98
CA THR A 45 3.84 -5.48 -8.13
C THR A 45 4.75 -4.90 -9.20
N TYR A 46 4.86 -3.56 -9.32
CA TYR A 46 5.69 -2.95 -10.36
C TYR A 46 6.15 -1.53 -9.99
N PHE A 47 7.41 -1.21 -10.32
CA PHE A 47 8.03 0.13 -10.16
C PHE A 47 8.34 0.80 -11.52
N PRO A 48 7.41 0.93 -12.48
CA PRO A 48 7.73 1.58 -13.74
C PRO A 48 7.75 3.10 -13.55
N ASP A 49 8.59 3.78 -14.34
CA ASP A 49 8.51 5.23 -14.48
C ASP A 49 7.08 5.66 -14.87
N PRO A 50 6.66 6.89 -14.51
CA PRO A 50 5.24 7.24 -14.40
C PRO A 50 4.48 7.30 -15.72
N PHE A 51 5.16 7.30 -16.86
CA PHE A 51 4.61 7.82 -18.10
C PHE A 51 4.66 6.85 -19.29
N VAL A 52 4.89 5.56 -19.05
CA VAL A 52 4.87 4.56 -20.14
C VAL A 52 3.58 3.73 -20.06
N GLY A 53 2.52 4.23 -20.72
CA GLY A 53 1.34 3.45 -21.12
C GLY A 53 0.09 3.49 -20.20
N GLN A 54 -1.05 3.11 -20.79
CA GLN A 54 -2.33 2.88 -20.11
C GLN A 54 -2.18 1.70 -19.13
N GLY A 55 -1.93 2.00 -17.86
CA GLY A 55 -1.69 1.00 -16.84
C GLY A 55 -2.22 1.44 -15.48
N TRP A 56 -2.66 0.47 -14.70
CA TRP A 56 -2.98 0.65 -13.29
C TRP A 56 -1.83 0.11 -12.42
N ARG A 57 -1.69 0.65 -11.21
CA ARG A 57 -0.65 0.32 -10.24
C ARG A 57 -1.32 -0.07 -8.95
N SER A 58 -0.78 -1.07 -8.27
CA SER A 58 -1.30 -1.55 -6.99
C SER A 58 -0.16 -1.79 -6.01
N GLY A 59 -0.44 -1.61 -4.72
CA GLY A 59 0.53 -1.90 -3.67
C GLY A 59 -0.12 -1.96 -2.30
N ALA A 60 0.60 -2.55 -1.36
CA ALA A 60 0.18 -2.67 0.02
C ALA A 60 1.27 -2.18 0.99
N PHE A 61 0.83 -1.49 2.03
CA PHE A 61 1.70 -0.93 3.06
C PHE A 61 1.13 -1.24 4.44
N GLU A 62 2.00 -1.32 5.44
CA GLU A 62 1.62 -1.63 6.81
C GLU A 62 2.02 -0.49 7.73
N SER A 63 1.12 -0.13 8.65
CA SER A 63 1.35 0.80 9.75
C SER A 63 1.39 0.02 11.05
N GLN A 64 2.33 0.39 11.93
CA GLN A 64 2.42 -0.19 13.27
C GLN A 64 1.27 0.27 14.20
N THR A 65 0.51 1.30 13.80
CA THR A 65 -0.61 1.84 14.56
C THR A 65 -1.94 1.64 13.85
N SER A 66 -3.00 1.45 14.64
CA SER A 66 -4.39 1.54 14.22
C SER A 66 -5.14 2.56 15.12
N PRO A 67 -5.86 3.54 14.56
CA PRO A 67 -5.95 3.83 13.13
C PRO A 67 -4.59 4.34 12.59
N PRO A 68 -4.30 4.12 11.30
CA PRO A 68 -3.05 4.58 10.73
C PRO A 68 -3.12 6.07 10.33
N ALA A 69 -1.96 6.67 10.08
CA ALA A 69 -1.90 8.03 9.55
C ALA A 69 -2.58 8.10 8.16
N PRO A 70 -3.33 9.17 7.84
CA PRO A 70 -4.06 9.24 6.58
C PRO A 70 -3.13 9.33 5.38
N ILE A 71 -3.49 8.65 4.30
CA ILE A 71 -2.87 8.82 2.99
C ILE A 71 -3.33 10.15 2.38
N LEU A 72 -2.39 10.90 1.80
CA LEU A 72 -2.65 12.25 1.31
C LEU A 72 -2.60 12.32 -0.21
N VAL A 73 -3.53 13.03 -0.81
CA VAL A 73 -3.48 13.46 -2.22
C VAL A 73 -3.47 14.98 -2.26
N ARG A 74 -2.46 15.57 -2.91
CA ARG A 74 -2.23 17.03 -2.92
C ARG A 74 -2.24 17.63 -1.50
N GLY A 75 -1.66 16.91 -0.53
CA GLY A 75 -1.59 17.31 0.87
C GLY A 75 -2.88 17.13 1.68
N ASN A 76 -3.98 16.66 1.07
CA ASN A 76 -5.26 16.47 1.74
C ASN A 76 -5.53 14.98 2.00
N PRO A 77 -6.04 14.59 3.18
CA PRO A 77 -6.44 13.21 3.45
C PRO A 77 -7.44 12.68 2.42
N ILE A 78 -7.18 11.48 1.88
CA ILE A 78 -8.19 10.74 1.13
C ILE A 78 -9.29 10.35 2.11
N ARG A 79 -10.53 10.77 1.84
CA ARG A 79 -11.69 10.38 2.65
C ARG A 79 -11.97 8.90 2.43
N THR A 80 -12.10 8.16 3.52
CA THR A 80 -12.48 6.75 3.50
C THR A 80 -13.70 6.51 4.37
N GLU A 81 -14.52 5.54 3.99
CA GLU A 81 -15.74 5.16 4.70
C GLU A 81 -15.91 3.64 4.76
N PRO A 82 -16.61 3.10 5.78
CA PRO A 82 -16.99 1.70 5.79
C PRO A 82 -17.80 1.41 4.52
N THR A 83 -17.32 0.47 3.71
CA THR A 83 -17.89 0.17 2.40
C THR A 83 -18.13 -1.33 2.31
N PRO A 84 -19.35 -1.78 1.94
CA PRO A 84 -19.62 -3.19 1.68
C PRO A 84 -18.69 -3.77 0.61
N CYS A 85 -18.29 -5.03 0.79
CA CYS A 85 -17.32 -5.70 -0.07
C CYS A 85 -17.69 -5.60 -1.57
N GLU A 86 -18.96 -5.82 -1.90
CA GLU A 86 -19.48 -5.78 -3.27
C GLU A 86 -19.34 -4.42 -3.96
N ARG A 87 -19.20 -3.34 -3.19
CA ARG A 87 -19.00 -1.98 -3.69
C ARG A 87 -17.53 -1.60 -3.85
N ILE A 88 -16.60 -2.48 -3.47
CA ILE A 88 -15.16 -2.28 -3.69
C ILE A 88 -14.82 -2.86 -5.07
N PRO A 89 -14.50 -2.03 -6.08
CA PRO A 89 -14.20 -2.53 -7.42
C PRO A 89 -12.94 -3.39 -7.47
N GLN A 90 -11.95 -3.05 -6.62
CA GLN A 90 -10.66 -3.74 -6.52
C GLN A 90 -10.70 -5.02 -5.66
N ARG A 91 -11.86 -5.50 -5.22
CA ARG A 91 -11.93 -6.69 -4.34
C ARG A 91 -11.36 -7.98 -4.98
N THR A 92 -11.31 -8.02 -6.31
CA THR A 92 -10.71 -9.12 -7.09
C THR A 92 -9.37 -8.73 -7.72
N ASP A 93 -8.79 -7.60 -7.31
CA ASP A 93 -7.47 -7.18 -7.77
C ASP A 93 -6.43 -8.23 -7.33
N PRO A 94 -5.72 -8.87 -8.28
CA PRO A 94 -4.83 -9.97 -7.96
C PRO A 94 -3.65 -9.55 -7.07
N ASP A 95 -3.24 -8.28 -7.12
CA ASP A 95 -2.13 -7.79 -6.31
C ASP A 95 -2.57 -7.49 -4.89
N TRP A 96 -3.77 -6.93 -4.73
CA TRP A 96 -4.39 -6.79 -3.41
C TRP A 96 -4.55 -8.16 -2.76
N LEU A 97 -5.08 -9.15 -3.50
CA LEU A 97 -5.24 -10.51 -2.99
C LEU A 97 -3.90 -11.16 -2.63
N ARG A 98 -2.86 -11.01 -3.45
CA ARG A 98 -1.49 -11.48 -3.12
C ARG A 98 -0.92 -10.81 -1.88
N ALA A 99 -1.24 -9.55 -1.65
CA ALA A 99 -0.85 -8.81 -0.45
C ALA A 99 -1.71 -9.11 0.79
N GLY A 100 -2.66 -10.05 0.68
CA GLY A 100 -3.51 -10.52 1.77
C GLY A 100 -4.76 -9.68 2.00
N PHE A 101 -5.25 -8.98 0.96
CA PHE A 101 -6.55 -8.31 1.03
C PHE A 101 -7.66 -9.31 1.29
N THR A 102 -8.56 -8.93 2.20
CA THR A 102 -9.85 -9.57 2.41
C THR A 102 -10.89 -8.52 2.78
N CYS A 103 -12.14 -8.75 2.42
CA CYS A 103 -13.24 -7.89 2.81
C CYS A 103 -13.59 -7.98 4.31
N ASP A 104 -13.09 -9.00 5.01
CA ASP A 104 -13.39 -9.25 6.42
C ASP A 104 -12.40 -8.57 7.38
N MET A 105 -11.55 -7.67 6.88
CA MET A 105 -10.61 -6.94 7.73
C MET A 105 -11.37 -6.03 8.71
N PRO A 106 -11.09 -6.09 10.03
CA PRO A 106 -11.70 -5.20 11.00
C PRO A 106 -11.43 -3.73 10.68
N ASN A 107 -12.38 -2.85 11.01
CA ASN A 107 -12.32 -1.41 10.70
C ASN A 107 -12.02 -1.10 9.22
N ALA A 108 -12.42 -2.00 8.31
CA ALA A 108 -12.25 -1.81 6.88
C ALA A 108 -12.91 -0.51 6.39
N ARG A 109 -12.16 0.28 5.63
CA ARG A 109 -12.66 1.49 4.97
C ARG A 109 -12.10 1.57 3.56
N TYR A 110 -12.92 2.05 2.64
CA TYR A 110 -12.55 2.29 1.26
C TYR A 110 -12.74 3.76 0.93
N GLY A 111 -11.92 4.29 0.02
CA GLY A 111 -12.01 5.66 -0.45
C GLY A 111 -11.43 5.82 -1.84
N VAL A 112 -11.90 6.84 -2.54
CA VAL A 112 -11.38 7.25 -3.84
C VAL A 112 -10.98 8.70 -3.73
N ALA A 113 -9.79 9.05 -4.20
CA ALA A 113 -9.33 10.43 -4.19
C ALA A 113 -9.91 11.21 -5.35
N ASP A 114 -10.25 12.48 -5.10
CA ASP A 114 -10.50 13.45 -6.15
C ASP A 114 -9.16 13.88 -6.76
N SER A 115 -8.79 13.29 -7.88
CA SER A 115 -7.54 13.56 -8.61
C SER A 115 -7.71 13.28 -10.10
N MET A 116 -6.77 13.77 -10.92
CA MET A 116 -6.74 13.43 -12.35
C MET A 116 -6.39 11.96 -12.62
N TYR A 117 -5.96 11.23 -11.59
CA TYR A 117 -5.69 9.80 -11.60
C TYR A 117 -6.79 9.02 -10.86
N GLY A 118 -7.07 7.80 -11.29
CA GLY A 118 -7.98 6.91 -10.57
C GLY A 118 -7.31 6.33 -9.31
N ILE A 119 -7.22 7.11 -8.23
CA ILE A 119 -6.59 6.69 -6.97
C ILE A 119 -7.65 6.13 -6.03
N SER A 120 -7.55 4.86 -5.68
CA SER A 120 -8.36 4.25 -4.63
C SER A 120 -7.50 3.68 -3.50
N VAL A 121 -8.05 3.73 -2.29
CA VAL A 121 -7.43 3.22 -1.07
C VAL A 121 -8.42 2.33 -0.33
N PHE A 122 -7.94 1.18 0.11
CA PHE A 122 -8.59 0.38 1.14
C PHE A 122 -7.68 0.33 2.35
N THR A 123 -8.24 0.45 3.55
CA THR A 123 -7.52 0.29 4.81
C THR A 123 -8.28 -0.69 5.68
N GLY A 124 -7.58 -1.49 6.46
CA GLY A 124 -8.19 -2.39 7.44
C GLY A 124 -7.16 -2.90 8.44
N ASP A 125 -7.62 -3.38 9.57
CA ASP A 125 -6.76 -3.91 10.61
C ASP A 125 -6.39 -5.37 10.37
N LEU A 126 -5.20 -5.73 10.80
CA LEU A 126 -4.71 -7.11 10.82
C LEU A 126 -4.94 -7.72 12.21
N PRO A 127 -5.00 -9.06 12.32
CA PRO A 127 -5.07 -9.73 13.62
C PRO A 127 -3.93 -9.39 14.58
N SER A 128 -2.80 -8.90 14.06
CA SER A 128 -1.65 -8.43 14.85
C SER A 128 -1.86 -7.07 15.53
N GLY A 129 -3.00 -6.40 15.31
CA GLY A 129 -3.28 -5.04 15.82
C GLY A 129 -2.66 -3.92 14.96
N LYS A 130 -1.95 -4.28 13.89
CA LYS A 130 -1.44 -3.35 12.88
C LYS A 130 -2.53 -2.98 11.88
N SER A 131 -2.32 -1.91 11.13
CA SER A 131 -3.20 -1.56 10.01
C SER A 131 -2.51 -1.81 8.68
N ARG A 132 -3.25 -2.29 7.68
CA ARG A 132 -2.77 -2.46 6.32
C ARG A 132 -3.59 -1.61 5.38
N ILE A 133 -2.89 -0.92 4.49
CA ILE A 133 -3.50 -0.21 3.36
C ILE A 133 -3.19 -0.94 2.07
N PHE A 134 -4.14 -0.86 1.15
CA PHE A 134 -4.02 -1.30 -0.22
C PHE A 134 -4.36 -0.10 -1.10
N LEU A 135 -3.47 0.20 -2.03
CA LEU A 135 -3.59 1.35 -2.91
C LEU A 135 -3.70 0.87 -4.33
N ARG A 136 -4.50 1.57 -5.12
CA ARG A 136 -4.50 1.46 -6.57
C ARG A 136 -4.45 2.84 -7.19
N VAL A 137 -3.68 3.00 -8.26
CA VAL A 137 -3.58 4.21 -9.07
C VAL A 137 -3.79 3.82 -10.53
N GLU A 138 -4.81 4.37 -11.17
CA GLU A 138 -5.09 4.16 -12.59
C GLU A 138 -4.65 5.38 -13.40
N GLY A 139 -3.76 5.17 -14.38
CA GLY A 139 -3.40 6.17 -15.37
C GLY A 139 -4.45 6.25 -16.48
N HIS A 140 -4.77 7.47 -16.89
CA HIS A 140 -5.62 7.75 -18.06
C HIS A 140 -4.76 8.09 -19.28
#